data_AF-A0A2R5L1X5-F1
#
_entry.id   AF-A0A2R5L1X5-F1
#
_cell.length_a   1.000
_cell.length_b   1.000
_cell.length_c   1.000
_cell.angle_alpha   90.00
_cell.angle_beta   90.00
_cell.angle_gamma   90.00
#
_symmetry.space_group_name_H-M   'P 1'
#
loop_
_entity.id
_entity.type
_entity.pdbx_description
1 polymer ?
#
loop_
_entity_poly.entity_id
_entity_poly.type
_entity_poly.pdbx_seq_one_letter_code
_entity_poly.pdbx_strand_id
1 'polypeptide(L)'
;QAMPEDAGHCFVTFAPKFDIYVTYCKAQPESNRLLVNHAGNFYEDVQRKHNIEHPIPAYLIKPVQRITKYQLLLRELLACCEEDNPGEIKEGLEVMQNVPKKANDVLHLSMLEGCDIPIDNLGDVILQDSFQVWDPRQLLRKHRERHVFLFEHHVVFCKEVKDQSSAGLSSGMSGQGGVSNKYQHKQRLVTCELGLSEHIDGDDCKFALWGGSRSGPHDSKMI
;
A
#
# COMPACT_ATOMS: atom_id res chain seq x y z
N GLN A 1 13.27 28.27 22.61
CA GLN A 1 11.82 28.26 22.77
C GLN A 1 11.33 27.16 21.84
N ALA A 2 10.59 26.15 22.30
CA ALA A 2 10.07 25.13 21.41
C ALA A 2 8.81 25.69 20.76
N MET A 3 8.81 25.86 19.44
CA MET A 3 7.65 26.36 18.73
C MET A 3 6.84 25.16 18.19
N PRO A 4 5.53 25.07 18.43
CA PRO A 4 4.71 23.95 17.96
C PRO A 4 4.83 23.66 16.46
N GLU A 5 5.05 24.70 15.65
CA GLU A 5 5.31 24.63 14.20
C GLU A 5 6.59 23.87 13.83
N ASP A 6 7.58 23.81 14.72
CA ASP A 6 8.83 23.04 14.53
C ASP A 6 8.60 21.53 14.67
N ALA A 7 7.45 21.10 15.21
CA ALA A 7 7.13 19.68 15.32
C ALA A 7 7.01 19.04 13.93
N GLY A 8 6.47 19.77 12.95
CA GLY A 8 6.38 19.34 11.55
C GLY A 8 7.76 19.06 10.96
N HIS A 9 8.73 19.92 11.26
CA HIS A 9 10.10 19.79 10.78
C HIS A 9 10.79 18.51 11.20
N CYS A 10 10.47 18.00 12.40
CA CYS A 10 10.95 16.68 12.83
C CYS A 10 10.49 15.56 11.88
N PHE A 11 9.22 15.58 11.47
CA PHE A 11 8.67 14.54 10.59
C PHE A 11 9.26 14.62 9.18
N VAL A 12 9.44 15.83 8.65
CA VAL A 12 10.06 16.04 7.33
C VAL A 12 11.53 15.61 7.34
N THR A 13 12.32 16.11 8.31
CA THR A 13 13.76 15.82 8.42
C THR A 13 14.02 14.33 8.60
N PHE A 14 13.22 13.65 9.41
CA PHE A 14 13.40 12.22 9.69
C PHE A 14 12.53 11.31 8.83
N ALA A 15 11.89 11.81 7.75
CA ALA A 15 11.02 11.03 6.88
C ALA A 15 11.62 9.67 6.46
N PRO A 16 12.89 9.58 6.00
CA PRO A 16 13.50 8.30 5.62
C PRO A 16 13.66 7.31 6.78
N LYS A 17 13.69 7.78 8.04
CA LYS A 17 13.80 6.91 9.22
C LYS A 17 12.49 6.20 9.54
N PHE A 18 11.35 6.67 9.02
CA PHE A 18 10.06 6.00 9.22
C PHE A 18 9.88 4.75 8.35
N ASP A 19 10.78 4.44 7.42
CA ASP A 19 10.79 3.19 6.66
C ASP A 19 10.89 1.93 7.55
N ILE A 20 11.34 2.09 8.80
CA ILE A 20 11.28 1.01 9.80
C ILE A 20 9.83 0.54 10.05
N TYR A 21 8.84 1.43 9.97
CA TYR A 21 7.44 1.08 10.16
C TYR A 21 6.88 0.34 8.95
N VAL A 22 7.34 0.67 7.74
CA VAL A 22 7.02 -0.10 6.52
C VAL A 22 7.54 -1.53 6.65
N THR A 23 8.80 -1.69 7.07
CA THR A 23 9.41 -2.99 7.33
C THR A 23 8.65 -3.77 8.41
N TYR A 24 8.27 -3.08 9.50
CA TYR A 24 7.50 -3.66 10.59
C TYR A 24 6.13 -4.20 10.12
N CYS A 25 5.37 -3.38 9.39
CA CYS A 25 4.07 -3.77 8.85
C CYS A 25 4.18 -4.94 7.87
N LYS A 26 5.22 -4.99 7.02
CA LYS A 26 5.48 -6.12 6.12
C LYS A 26 5.71 -7.44 6.89
N ALA A 27 6.40 -7.39 8.02
CA ALA A 27 6.70 -8.57 8.83
C ALA A 27 5.54 -9.00 9.75
N GLN A 28 4.59 -8.10 10.03
CA GLN A 28 3.55 -8.29 11.03
C GLN A 28 2.63 -9.50 10.77
N PRO A 29 2.16 -9.80 9.53
CA PRO A 29 1.36 -11.00 9.27
C PRO A 29 2.09 -12.30 9.63
N GLU A 30 3.36 -12.41 9.25
CA GLU A 30 4.18 -13.59 9.55
C GLU A 30 4.52 -13.68 11.04
N SER A 31 4.83 -12.56 11.69
CA SER A 31 5.03 -12.51 13.14
C SER A 31 3.80 -13.02 13.91
N ASN A 32 2.60 -12.61 13.49
CA ASN A 32 1.36 -13.08 14.11
C ASN A 32 1.13 -14.57 13.87
N ARG A 33 1.38 -15.04 12.64
CA ARG A 33 1.28 -16.47 12.30
C ARG A 33 2.20 -17.31 13.17
N LEU A 34 3.46 -16.88 13.35
CA LEU A 34 4.42 -17.56 14.21
C LEU A 34 4.00 -17.55 15.68
N LEU A 35 3.48 -16.42 16.15
CA LEU A 35 2.98 -16.28 17.51
C LEU A 35 1.82 -17.25 17.79
N VAL A 36 0.84 -17.33 16.89
CA VAL A 36 -0.32 -18.23 17.05
C VAL A 36 0.07 -19.69 16.92
N ASN A 37 0.89 -20.04 15.92
CA ASN A 37 1.11 -21.44 15.56
C ASN A 37 2.27 -22.10 16.33
N HIS A 38 3.21 -21.33 16.86
CA HIS A 38 4.46 -21.87 17.41
C HIS A 38 4.81 -21.40 18.82
N ALA A 39 4.21 -20.32 19.34
CA ALA A 39 4.61 -19.82 20.66
C ALA A 39 4.10 -20.67 21.83
N GLY A 40 3.02 -21.43 21.65
CA GLY A 40 2.34 -22.13 22.74
C GLY A 40 2.07 -21.18 23.91
N ASN A 41 2.45 -21.58 25.12
CA ASN A 41 2.26 -20.78 26.34
C ASN A 41 3.47 -19.93 26.72
N PHE A 42 4.55 -19.92 25.90
CA PHE A 42 5.83 -19.31 26.27
C PHE A 42 5.68 -17.84 26.73
N TYR A 43 4.98 -17.02 25.95
CA TYR A 43 4.81 -15.60 26.29
C TYR A 43 3.86 -15.37 27.46
N GLU A 44 2.90 -16.26 27.70
CA GLU A 44 2.02 -16.21 28.87
C GLU A 44 2.80 -16.54 30.16
N ASP A 45 3.69 -17.52 30.10
CA ASP A 45 4.56 -17.90 31.22
C ASP A 45 5.56 -16.78 31.53
N VAL A 46 6.14 -16.15 30.51
CA VAL A 46 6.99 -14.95 30.67
C VAL A 46 6.20 -13.79 31.28
N GLN A 47 4.98 -13.54 30.80
CA GLN A 47 4.11 -12.48 31.31
C GLN A 47 3.84 -12.67 32.81
N ARG A 48 3.48 -13.89 33.23
CA ARG A 48 3.21 -14.23 34.63
C ARG A 48 4.47 -14.12 35.49
N LYS A 49 5.59 -14.66 35.02
CA LYS A 49 6.87 -14.68 35.74
C LYS A 49 7.38 -13.27 36.04
N HIS A 50 7.20 -12.34 35.10
CA HIS A 50 7.70 -10.97 35.22
C HIS A 50 6.62 -9.94 35.57
N ASN A 51 5.40 -10.39 35.87
CA ASN A 51 4.24 -9.55 36.20
C ASN A 51 4.00 -8.43 35.16
N ILE A 52 4.09 -8.79 33.88
CA ILE A 52 3.88 -7.87 32.77
C ILE A 52 2.38 -7.61 32.59
N GLU A 53 1.99 -6.34 32.52
CA GLU A 53 0.60 -5.90 32.56
C GLU A 53 -0.27 -6.42 31.41
N HIS A 54 0.30 -6.53 30.21
CA HIS A 54 -0.44 -6.89 29.00
C HIS A 54 0.19 -8.07 28.26
N PRO A 55 -0.58 -8.84 27.47
CA PRO A 55 -0.03 -9.91 26.65
C PRO A 55 0.81 -9.36 25.49
N ILE A 56 1.71 -10.17 24.94
CA ILE A 56 2.62 -9.76 23.86
C ILE A 56 1.93 -9.09 22.65
N PRO A 57 0.73 -9.50 22.17
CA PRO A 57 0.06 -8.82 21.05
C PRO A 57 -0.25 -7.34 21.34
N ALA A 58 -0.53 -6.98 22.60
CA ALA A 58 -0.82 -5.60 23.00
C ALA A 58 0.40 -4.67 22.89
N TYR A 59 1.61 -5.23 22.86
CA TYR A 59 2.85 -4.49 22.58
C TYR A 59 3.17 -4.48 21.09
N LEU A 60 2.94 -5.60 20.39
CA LEU A 60 3.20 -5.71 18.95
C LEU A 60 2.30 -4.81 18.09
N ILE A 61 1.13 -4.39 18.57
CA ILE A 61 0.29 -3.45 17.84
C ILE A 61 0.73 -1.98 17.99
N LYS A 62 1.60 -1.67 18.97
CA LYS A 62 1.97 -0.28 19.32
C LYS A 62 2.66 0.49 18.19
N PRO A 63 3.57 -0.09 17.37
CA PRO A 63 4.19 0.65 16.27
C PRO A 63 3.16 1.11 15.22
N VAL A 64 2.20 0.24 14.87
CA VAL A 64 1.10 0.59 13.94
C VAL A 64 0.25 1.71 14.54
N GLN A 65 -0.17 1.56 15.80
CA GLN A 65 -0.93 2.60 16.51
C GLN A 65 -0.16 3.92 16.61
N ARG A 66 1.16 3.87 16.74
CA ARG A 66 2.00 5.06 16.88
C ARG A 66 2.00 5.91 15.61
N ILE A 67 2.07 5.28 14.44
CA ILE A 67 1.95 5.97 13.14
C ILE A 67 0.59 6.64 13.02
N THR A 68 -0.49 5.93 13.32
CA THR A 68 -1.85 6.52 13.32
C THR A 68 -1.93 7.68 14.30
N LYS A 69 -1.32 7.56 15.49
CA LYS A 69 -1.36 8.63 16.50
C LYS A 69 -0.60 9.89 16.04
N TYR A 70 0.52 9.77 15.33
CA TYR A 70 1.20 10.93 14.76
C TYR A 70 0.32 11.68 13.77
N GLN A 71 -0.42 10.97 12.90
CA GLN A 71 -1.35 11.60 11.96
C GLN A 71 -2.46 12.38 12.67
N LEU A 72 -3.04 11.80 13.73
CA LEU A 72 -4.08 12.45 14.51
C LEU A 72 -3.56 13.72 15.19
N LEU A 73 -2.41 13.63 15.86
CA LEU A 73 -1.81 14.77 16.56
C LEU A 73 -1.39 15.88 15.59
N LEU A 74 -0.81 15.55 14.44
CA LEU A 74 -0.45 16.55 13.44
C LEU A 74 -1.67 17.22 12.81
N ARG A 75 -2.76 16.47 12.62
CA ARG A 75 -4.04 17.03 12.14
C ARG A 75 -4.67 17.96 13.19
N GLU A 76 -4.61 17.59 14.47
CA GLU A 76 -5.05 18.43 15.57
C GLU A 76 -4.21 19.71 15.67
N LEU A 77 -2.88 19.60 15.54
CA LEU A 77 -1.98 20.76 15.51
C LEU A 77 -2.27 21.67 14.31
N LEU A 78 -2.43 21.11 13.11
CA LEU A 78 -2.73 21.88 11.90
C LEU A 78 -4.04 22.67 12.03
N ALA A 79 -5.05 22.09 12.70
CA ALA A 79 -6.32 22.76 12.95
C ALA A 79 -6.21 23.94 13.95
N CYS A 80 -5.11 24.03 14.70
CA CYS A 80 -4.82 25.13 15.61
C CYS A 80 -3.87 26.18 15.01
N CYS A 81 -3.26 25.92 13.85
CA CYS A 81 -2.38 26.87 13.18
C CYS A 81 -3.19 27.95 12.44
N GLU A 82 -2.64 29.17 12.36
CA GLU A 82 -3.17 30.20 11.48
C GLU A 82 -2.98 29.76 10.00
N GLU A 83 -4.00 29.98 9.15
CA GLU A 83 -3.98 29.52 7.75
C GLU A 83 -2.79 30.08 6.95
N ASP A 84 -2.30 31.25 7.34
CA ASP A 84 -1.24 31.97 6.63
C ASP A 84 0.18 31.47 6.97
N ASN A 85 0.37 30.66 8.03
CA ASN A 85 1.68 30.12 8.38
C ASN A 85 1.63 28.84 9.25
N PRO A 86 1.21 27.69 8.71
CA PRO A 86 1.18 26.43 9.45
C PRO A 86 2.57 25.82 9.72
N GLY A 87 3.66 26.47 9.31
CA GLY A 87 5.00 25.86 9.29
C GLY A 87 5.02 24.58 8.46
N GLU A 88 5.88 23.62 8.85
CA GLU A 88 6.01 22.32 8.16
C GLU A 88 5.02 21.26 8.68
N ILE A 89 3.95 21.66 9.39
CA ILE A 89 3.00 20.71 10.00
C ILE A 89 2.23 19.94 8.93
N LYS A 90 1.88 20.60 7.82
CA LYS A 90 1.17 19.97 6.70
C LYS A 90 2.05 18.92 6.02
N GLU A 91 3.30 19.26 5.74
CA GLU A 91 4.31 18.38 5.15
C GLU A 91 4.61 17.21 6.09
N GLY A 92 4.74 17.46 7.39
CA GLY A 92 4.90 16.41 8.39
C GLY A 92 3.70 15.46 8.43
N LEU A 93 2.47 15.97 8.30
CA LEU A 93 1.26 15.15 8.21
C LEU A 93 1.27 14.29 6.94
N GLU A 94 1.69 14.84 5.80
CA GLU A 94 1.84 14.09 4.55
C GLU A 94 2.84 12.93 4.70
N VAL A 95 4.00 13.16 5.34
CA VAL A 95 4.96 12.09 5.65
C VAL A 95 4.28 10.98 6.46
N MET A 96 3.56 11.32 7.53
CA MET A 96 2.91 10.33 8.39
C MET A 96 1.76 9.59 7.71
N GLN A 97 1.07 10.22 6.74
CA GLN A 97 0.06 9.58 5.90
C GLN A 97 0.69 8.65 4.85
N ASN A 98 1.90 8.94 4.39
CA ASN A 98 2.59 8.14 3.37
C ASN A 98 3.19 6.84 3.93
N VAL A 99 3.57 6.80 5.22
CA VAL A 99 4.09 5.57 5.85
C VAL A 99 3.15 4.35 5.72
N PRO A 100 1.87 4.42 6.13
CA PRO A 100 0.96 3.28 5.98
C PRO A 100 0.60 2.99 4.53
N LYS A 101 0.56 4.01 3.64
CA LYS A 101 0.36 3.80 2.21
C LYS A 101 1.50 2.96 1.63
N LYS A 102 2.75 3.37 1.86
CA LYS A 102 3.95 2.63 1.44
C LYS A 102 3.99 1.21 2.02
N ALA A 103 3.58 1.02 3.28
CA ALA A 103 3.43 -0.31 3.88
C ALA A 103 2.40 -1.17 3.14
N ASN A 104 1.25 -0.59 2.79
CA ASN A 104 0.22 -1.26 2.01
C ASN A 104 0.74 -1.60 0.60
N ASP A 105 1.38 -0.67 -0.08
CA ASP A 105 1.90 -0.87 -1.42
C ASP A 105 2.97 -1.96 -1.47
N VAL A 106 3.87 -2.01 -0.48
CA VAL A 106 4.85 -3.09 -0.34
C VAL A 106 4.19 -4.46 -0.10
N LEU A 107 3.09 -4.51 0.67
CA LEU A 107 2.33 -5.74 0.88
C LEU A 107 1.68 -6.19 -0.44
N HIS A 108 1.02 -5.30 -1.17
CA HIS A 108 0.43 -5.60 -2.48
C HIS A 108 1.49 -6.03 -3.50
N LEU A 109 2.62 -5.34 -3.54
CA LEU A 109 3.74 -5.68 -4.42
C LEU A 109 4.31 -7.07 -4.11
N SER A 110 4.34 -7.48 -2.83
CA SER A 110 4.79 -8.83 -2.45
C SER A 110 3.89 -9.96 -2.97
N MET A 111 2.67 -9.62 -3.38
CA MET A 111 1.72 -10.56 -3.98
C MET A 111 1.85 -10.60 -5.52
N LEU A 112 2.70 -9.77 -6.14
CA LEU A 112 2.94 -9.74 -7.59
C LEU A 112 3.79 -10.95 -8.04
N GLU A 113 3.27 -11.71 -9.00
CA GLU A 113 3.93 -12.88 -9.58
C GLU A 113 3.97 -12.82 -11.12
N GLY A 114 5.01 -13.41 -11.70
CA GLY A 114 5.13 -13.61 -13.15
C GLY A 114 5.41 -12.33 -13.93
N CYS A 115 5.96 -11.29 -13.28
CA CYS A 115 6.46 -10.11 -13.98
C CYS A 115 7.59 -10.52 -14.93
N ASP A 116 7.54 -10.02 -16.17
CA ASP A 116 8.49 -10.30 -17.24
C ASP A 116 9.82 -9.54 -17.07
N ILE A 117 9.87 -8.60 -16.13
CA ILE A 117 11.06 -7.85 -15.75
C ILE A 117 11.26 -7.89 -14.23
N PRO A 118 12.51 -7.75 -13.74
CA PRO A 118 12.78 -7.63 -12.31
C PRO A 118 12.02 -6.47 -11.69
N ILE A 119 11.49 -6.66 -10.48
CA ILE A 119 10.73 -5.62 -9.76
C ILE A 119 11.58 -4.35 -9.57
N ASP A 120 12.88 -4.51 -9.30
CA ASP A 120 13.82 -3.40 -9.14
C ASP A 120 13.95 -2.52 -10.40
N ASN A 121 13.56 -3.03 -11.58
CA ASN A 121 13.58 -2.28 -12.84
C ASN A 121 12.25 -1.56 -13.13
N LEU A 122 11.22 -1.75 -12.29
CA LEU A 122 9.94 -1.03 -12.42
C LEU A 122 10.02 0.39 -11.86
N GLY A 123 10.96 0.65 -10.95
CA GLY A 123 11.05 1.87 -10.13
C GLY A 123 10.20 1.75 -8.85
N ASP A 124 10.11 2.83 -8.08
CA ASP A 124 9.26 2.85 -6.89
C ASP A 124 7.76 2.78 -7.26
N VAL A 125 6.96 2.11 -6.42
CA VAL A 125 5.49 2.14 -6.54
C VAL A 125 5.00 3.52 -6.11
N ILE A 126 4.25 4.17 -7.00
CA ILE A 126 3.64 5.48 -6.75
C ILE A 126 2.20 5.31 -6.28
N LEU A 127 1.42 4.48 -6.98
CA LEU A 127 0.01 4.19 -6.70
C LEU A 127 -0.32 2.74 -7.07
N GLN A 128 -1.34 2.19 -6.44
CA GLN A 128 -2.03 1.01 -6.93
C GLN A 128 -3.52 1.07 -6.61
N ASP A 129 -4.34 0.51 -7.49
CA ASP A 129 -5.77 0.34 -7.26
C ASP A 129 -6.36 -0.74 -8.20
N SER A 130 -7.62 -1.11 -7.97
CA SER A 130 -8.38 -2.06 -8.79
C SER A 130 -9.36 -1.35 -9.73
N PHE A 131 -9.32 -1.70 -11.01
CA PHE A 131 -10.11 -1.08 -12.06
C PHE A 131 -10.80 -2.08 -12.99
N GLN A 132 -11.84 -1.63 -13.70
CA GLN A 132 -12.55 -2.39 -14.73
C GLN A 132 -11.98 -2.10 -16.12
N VAL A 133 -10.91 -2.80 -16.48
CA VAL A 133 -10.16 -2.51 -17.70
C VAL A 133 -10.81 -3.11 -18.94
N TRP A 134 -11.01 -2.27 -19.96
CA TRP A 134 -11.37 -2.67 -21.32
C TRP A 134 -10.15 -2.60 -22.23
N ASP A 135 -9.89 -3.69 -22.96
CA ASP A 135 -8.78 -3.79 -23.91
C ASP A 135 -9.33 -4.06 -25.32
N PRO A 136 -9.26 -3.08 -26.24
CA PRO A 136 -9.84 -3.20 -27.57
C PRO A 136 -9.15 -4.27 -28.43
N ARG A 137 -7.93 -4.69 -28.06
CA ARG A 137 -7.17 -5.73 -28.78
C ARG A 137 -7.67 -7.15 -28.48
N GLN A 138 -8.53 -7.34 -27.49
CA GLN A 138 -9.07 -8.66 -27.18
C GLN A 138 -10.31 -8.97 -28.00
N LEU A 139 -10.35 -10.19 -28.56
CA LEU A 139 -11.47 -10.68 -29.38
C LEU A 139 -12.83 -10.57 -28.67
N LEU A 140 -12.85 -10.80 -27.35
CA LEU A 140 -14.03 -10.55 -26.53
C LEU A 140 -13.95 -9.15 -25.93
N ARG A 141 -14.83 -8.25 -26.40
CA ARG A 141 -15.03 -6.88 -25.89
C ARG A 141 -15.69 -6.86 -24.51
N LYS A 142 -15.06 -7.48 -23.52
CA LYS A 142 -15.57 -7.56 -22.14
C LYS A 142 -14.62 -6.83 -21.19
N HIS A 143 -15.19 -6.05 -20.27
CA HIS A 143 -14.45 -5.48 -19.14
C HIS A 143 -13.86 -6.60 -18.28
N ARG A 144 -12.65 -6.37 -17.78
CA ARG A 144 -11.99 -7.30 -16.87
C ARG A 144 -11.42 -6.54 -15.70
N GLU A 145 -11.72 -7.03 -14.50
CA GLU A 145 -11.10 -6.54 -13.29
C GLU A 145 -9.58 -6.73 -13.35
N ARG A 146 -8.85 -5.66 -13.09
CA ARG A 146 -7.39 -5.64 -13.02
C ARG A 146 -6.98 -4.84 -11.80
N HIS A 147 -6.03 -5.39 -11.06
CA HIS A 147 -5.25 -4.62 -10.12
C HIS A 147 -4.12 -3.95 -10.91
N VAL A 148 -3.97 -2.64 -10.80
CA VAL A 148 -3.03 -1.84 -11.59
C VAL A 148 -2.06 -1.18 -10.63
N PHE A 149 -0.77 -1.42 -10.87
CA PHE A 149 0.32 -0.73 -10.20
C PHE A 149 0.88 0.35 -11.12
N LEU A 150 0.97 1.58 -10.62
CA LEU A 150 1.74 2.65 -11.22
C LEU A 150 3.10 2.71 -10.52
N PHE A 151 4.15 2.34 -11.24
CA PHE A 151 5.54 2.53 -10.85
C PHE A 151 6.13 3.73 -11.59
N GLU A 152 7.30 4.22 -11.15
CA GLU A 152 8.01 5.32 -11.83
C GLU A 152 8.26 5.06 -13.32
N HIS A 153 8.60 3.83 -13.69
CA HIS A 153 8.95 3.50 -15.08
C HIS A 153 7.85 2.75 -15.84
N HIS A 154 6.85 2.20 -15.13
CA HIS A 154 5.86 1.31 -15.74
C HIS A 154 4.46 1.40 -15.12
N VAL A 155 3.43 1.21 -15.95
CA VAL A 155 2.09 0.84 -15.50
C VAL A 155 1.91 -0.65 -15.69
N VAL A 156 1.68 -1.41 -14.62
CA VAL A 156 1.58 -2.87 -14.63
C VAL A 156 0.16 -3.30 -14.32
N PHE A 157 -0.43 -4.09 -15.23
CA PHE A 157 -1.78 -4.64 -15.13
C PHE A 157 -1.73 -6.09 -14.69
N CYS A 158 -2.44 -6.40 -13.61
CA CYS A 158 -2.45 -7.71 -12.99
C CYS A 158 -3.87 -8.27 -12.87
N LYS A 159 -3.99 -9.59 -12.97
CA LYS A 159 -5.22 -10.29 -12.59
C LYS A 159 -5.06 -10.77 -11.14
N GLU A 160 -5.99 -10.41 -10.27
CA GLU A 160 -6.08 -11.00 -8.94
C GLU A 160 -6.55 -12.47 -9.03
N VAL A 161 -5.83 -13.36 -8.36
CA VAL A 161 -6.11 -14.78 -8.28
C VAL A 161 -6.17 -15.17 -6.81
N LYS A 162 -7.27 -15.80 -6.40
CA LYS A 162 -7.44 -16.33 -5.05
C LYS A 162 -6.83 -17.71 -4.97
N ASP A 163 -5.79 -17.89 -4.17
CA ASP A 163 -5.23 -19.21 -3.90
C ASP A 163 -6.09 -19.91 -2.84
N GLN A 164 -6.77 -21.00 -3.22
CA GLN A 164 -7.60 -21.79 -2.31
C GLN A 164 -6.76 -22.79 -1.47
N SER A 165 -5.47 -22.95 -1.75
CA SER A 165 -4.61 -23.94 -1.08
C SER A 165 -4.21 -23.57 0.35
N SER A 166 -4.32 -22.29 0.74
CA SER A 166 -3.91 -21.78 2.06
C SER A 166 -5.04 -21.70 3.12
N ALA A 167 -6.26 -22.14 2.77
CA ALA A 167 -7.45 -22.03 3.63
C ALA A 167 -7.43 -22.89 4.93
N GLY A 168 -6.44 -23.77 5.11
CA GLY A 168 -6.42 -24.75 6.20
C GLY A 168 -5.62 -24.40 7.47
N LEU A 169 -4.89 -23.27 7.53
CA LEU A 169 -3.85 -23.07 8.57
C LEU A 169 -3.86 -21.72 9.32
N SER A 170 -4.86 -20.85 9.10
CA SER A 170 -4.86 -19.47 9.62
C SER A 170 -6.19 -19.02 10.23
N SER A 171 -6.86 -19.89 10.99
CA SER A 171 -7.97 -19.48 11.86
C SER A 171 -7.42 -18.90 13.18
N GLY A 172 -6.99 -17.64 13.18
CA GLY A 172 -6.47 -16.99 14.38
C GLY A 172 -6.46 -15.46 14.29
N MET A 173 -7.52 -14.83 14.84
CA MET A 173 -7.63 -13.44 15.31
C MET A 173 -7.51 -12.25 14.33
N SER A 174 -7.52 -12.49 13.02
CA SER A 174 -8.25 -11.65 12.08
C SER A 174 -9.13 -12.57 11.25
N GLY A 175 -10.44 -12.33 11.21
CA GLY A 175 -11.44 -13.19 10.56
C GLY A 175 -11.35 -13.29 9.04
N GLN A 176 -10.19 -13.63 8.49
CA GLN A 176 -9.98 -14.11 7.13
C GLN A 176 -9.10 -15.34 7.21
N GLY A 177 -9.72 -16.52 7.11
CA GLY A 177 -9.01 -17.74 6.75
C GLY A 177 -8.24 -17.46 5.47
N GLY A 178 -6.92 -17.59 5.54
CA GLY A 178 -5.99 -17.03 4.57
C GLY A 178 -6.17 -17.61 3.18
N VAL A 179 -7.03 -16.98 2.38
CA VAL A 179 -6.92 -16.98 0.94
C VAL A 179 -5.74 -16.06 0.64
N SER A 180 -4.61 -16.60 0.19
CA SER A 180 -3.55 -15.73 -0.29
C SER A 180 -3.97 -15.20 -1.67
N ASN A 181 -4.23 -13.90 -1.73
CA ASN A 181 -4.46 -13.24 -3.00
C ASN A 181 -3.11 -13.09 -3.70
N LYS A 182 -3.08 -13.37 -5.00
CA LYS A 182 -1.91 -13.22 -5.85
C LYS A 182 -2.25 -12.32 -7.01
N TYR A 183 -1.33 -11.45 -7.40
CA TYR A 183 -1.44 -10.61 -8.59
C TYR A 183 -0.64 -11.24 -9.72
N GLN A 184 -1.33 -11.92 -10.63
CA GLN A 184 -0.68 -12.48 -11.80
C GLN A 184 -0.53 -11.42 -12.88
N HIS A 185 0.71 -11.07 -13.22
CA HIS A 185 1.03 -10.14 -14.29
C HIS A 185 0.31 -10.50 -15.60
N LYS A 186 -0.19 -9.47 -16.30
CA LYS A 186 -0.82 -9.61 -17.63
C LYS A 186 -0.17 -8.74 -18.69
N GLN A 187 0.17 -7.51 -18.34
CA GLN A 187 0.74 -6.56 -19.28
C GLN A 187 1.40 -5.40 -18.53
N ARG A 188 2.36 -4.75 -19.18
CA ARG A 188 2.90 -3.45 -18.78
C ARG A 188 2.83 -2.42 -19.91
N LEU A 189 2.83 -1.15 -19.54
CA LEU A 189 3.10 0.01 -20.39
C LEU A 189 4.31 0.75 -19.79
N VAL A 190 5.16 1.33 -20.62
CA VAL A 190 6.29 2.16 -20.14
C VAL A 190 5.78 3.58 -19.94
N THR A 191 6.09 4.20 -18.79
CA THR A 191 5.56 5.53 -18.44
C THR A 191 6.05 6.63 -19.39
N CYS A 192 7.27 6.53 -19.92
CA CYS A 192 7.81 7.52 -20.86
C CYS A 192 7.15 7.51 -22.25
N GLU A 193 6.38 6.47 -22.57
CA GLU A 193 5.63 6.35 -23.83
C GLU A 193 4.11 6.32 -23.60
N LEU A 194 3.67 6.70 -22.39
CA LEU A 194 2.28 6.63 -21.98
C LEU A 194 1.50 7.82 -22.53
N GLY A 195 0.44 7.54 -23.27
CA GLY A 195 -0.60 8.52 -23.56
C GLY A 195 -1.77 8.38 -22.59
N LEU A 196 -2.39 9.51 -22.24
CA LEU A 196 -3.52 9.62 -21.31
C LEU A 196 -4.64 10.45 -21.95
N SER A 197 -5.87 9.98 -21.81
CA SER A 197 -7.08 10.79 -21.97
C SER A 197 -7.85 10.77 -20.65
N GLU A 198 -7.91 11.92 -19.99
CA GLU A 198 -8.54 12.09 -18.68
C GLU A 198 -10.08 12.00 -18.76
N HIS A 199 -10.66 12.46 -19.86
CA HIS A 199 -12.12 12.49 -20.05
C HIS A 199 -12.57 11.49 -21.10
N ILE A 200 -13.55 10.68 -20.75
CA ILE A 200 -14.28 9.81 -21.66
C ILE A 200 -15.75 10.20 -21.61
N ASP A 201 -16.30 10.58 -22.77
CA ASP A 201 -17.67 11.07 -22.88
C ASP A 201 -18.67 10.09 -22.21
N GLY A 202 -19.42 10.63 -21.25
CA GLY A 202 -20.50 9.91 -20.56
C GLY A 202 -20.09 9.14 -19.30
N ASP A 203 -18.84 9.25 -18.81
CA ASP A 203 -18.44 8.69 -17.52
C ASP A 203 -17.24 9.43 -16.89
N ASP A 204 -17.48 10.14 -15.79
CA ASP A 204 -16.44 10.91 -15.07
C ASP A 204 -15.42 10.03 -14.33
N CYS A 205 -15.69 8.72 -14.21
CA CYS A 205 -14.78 7.76 -13.57
C CYS A 205 -13.92 7.00 -14.58
N LYS A 206 -14.03 7.30 -15.88
CA LYS A 206 -13.27 6.60 -16.93
C LYS A 206 -12.15 7.46 -17.49
N PHE A 207 -11.02 6.80 -17.72
CA PHE A 207 -9.89 7.38 -18.44
C PHE A 207 -9.28 6.35 -19.38
N ALA A 208 -8.44 6.79 -20.31
CA ALA A 208 -7.79 5.89 -21.25
C ALA A 208 -6.26 6.01 -21.22
N LEU A 209 -5.59 4.86 -21.27
CA LEU A 209 -4.14 4.72 -21.34
C LEU A 209 -3.72 3.96 -22.59
N TRP A 210 -2.67 4.41 -23.27
CA TRP A 210 -2.04 3.68 -24.38
C TRP A 210 -0.53 3.82 -24.33
N GLY A 211 0.18 2.88 -24.96
CA GLY A 211 1.64 2.88 -25.05
C GLY A 211 2.12 3.02 -26.48
N GLY A 212 3.19 3.79 -26.68
CA GLY A 212 3.94 3.92 -27.93
C GLY A 212 3.53 5.12 -28.79
N SER A 213 4.46 5.59 -29.62
CA SER A 213 4.33 6.82 -30.43
C SER A 213 3.29 6.78 -31.57
N ARG A 214 2.54 5.67 -31.77
CA ARG A 214 1.67 5.49 -32.96
C ARG A 214 0.29 4.85 -32.69
N SER A 215 -0.07 4.60 -31.44
CA SER A 215 -1.40 4.09 -31.07
C SER A 215 -2.35 5.27 -30.86
N GLY A 216 -3.36 5.40 -31.72
CA GLY A 216 -4.45 6.36 -31.52
C GLY A 216 -5.44 5.87 -30.47
N PRO A 217 -6.51 6.64 -30.16
CA PRO A 217 -7.53 6.29 -29.16
C PRO A 217 -8.15 4.90 -29.32
N HIS A 218 -8.10 4.35 -30.54
CA HIS A 218 -8.61 3.03 -30.89
C HIS A 218 -7.80 1.86 -30.31
N ASP A 219 -6.54 2.07 -29.95
CA ASP A 219 -5.66 1.06 -29.33
C ASP A 219 -5.54 1.23 -27.81
N SER A 220 -6.28 2.19 -27.25
CA SER A 220 -6.23 2.57 -25.85
C SER A 220 -6.95 1.59 -24.95
N LYS A 221 -6.34 1.30 -23.80
CA LYS A 221 -7.02 0.65 -22.69
C LYS A 221 -7.89 1.67 -22.00
N MET A 222 -9.19 1.42 -21.91
CA MET A 222 -10.05 2.23 -21.04
C MET A 222 -10.09 1.59 -19.66
N ILE A 223 -9.91 2.41 -18.63
CA ILE A 223 -9.85 2.03 -17.22
C ILE A 223 -11.09 2.60 -16.53
#